data_AF-A0A946UUI0-F1
#
_entry.id   AF-A0A946UUI0-F1
#
_cell.length_a   1.000
_cell.length_b   1.000
_cell.length_c   1.000
_cell.angle_alpha   90.00
_cell.angle_beta   90.00
_cell.angle_gamma   90.00
#
_symmetry.space_group_name_H-M   'P 1'
#
loop_
_entity.id
_entity.type
_entity.pdbx_description
1 polymer ?
#
loop_
_entity_poly.entity_id
_entity_poly.type
_entity_poly.pdbx_seq_one_letter_code
_entity_poly.pdbx_strand_id
1 'polypeptide(L)'
;MASFVRAVLWIIVASSWFVMVEPAPYDLLMVGMMALLFATGLRVPADLGIALLALSLFVIANIVSTIVAPESIVQPFGTMIFYAALTIYLLLTYVLIASIVANYGHAALDIIWNAWILAAIIASLLASLAFFGAVPGDELFL
;
A
#
# COMPACT_ATOMS: atom_id res chain seq x y z
N MET A 1 -9.97 9.23 -17.16
CA MET A 1 -8.62 8.71 -16.85
C MET A 1 -7.89 8.35 -18.15
N ALA A 2 -6.73 8.95 -18.39
CA ALA A 2 -5.91 8.69 -19.59
C ALA A 2 -5.48 7.21 -19.66
N SER A 3 -5.35 6.66 -20.87
CA SER A 3 -4.99 5.25 -21.10
C SER A 3 -3.68 4.86 -20.43
N PHE A 4 -2.68 5.75 -20.48
CA PHE A 4 -1.39 5.57 -19.82
C PHE A 4 -1.53 5.36 -18.30
N VAL A 5 -2.29 6.24 -17.63
CA VAL A 5 -2.50 6.15 -16.17
C VAL A 5 -3.19 4.84 -15.79
N ARG A 6 -4.10 4.35 -16.63
CA ARG A 6 -4.79 3.06 -16.40
C ARG A 6 -3.82 1.90 -16.44
N ALA A 7 -2.95 1.87 -17.46
CA ALA A 7 -1.94 0.83 -17.61
C ALA A 7 -0.95 0.86 -16.43
N VAL A 8 -0.48 2.05 -16.04
CA VAL A 8 0.43 2.21 -14.90
C VAL A 8 -0.24 1.76 -13.60
N LEU A 9 -1.47 2.20 -13.32
CA LEU A 9 -2.23 1.76 -12.14
C LEU A 9 -2.34 0.24 -12.09
N TRP A 10 -2.72 -0.38 -13.22
CA TRP A 10 -2.86 -1.82 -13.31
C TRP A 10 -1.55 -2.55 -13.02
N ILE A 11 -0.44 -2.12 -13.63
CA ILE A 11 0.87 -2.74 -13.44
C ILE A 11 1.32 -2.63 -11.99
N ILE A 12 1.16 -1.46 -11.38
CA ILE A 12 1.55 -1.23 -9.98
C ILE A 12 0.77 -2.16 -9.06
N VAL A 13 -0.56 -2.17 -9.20
CA VAL A 13 -1.42 -3.02 -8.36
C VAL A 13 -1.17 -4.50 -8.62
N ALA A 14 -0.96 -4.90 -9.88
CA ALA A 14 -0.68 -6.30 -10.23
C ALA A 14 0.69 -6.76 -9.74
N SER A 15 1.62 -5.85 -9.45
CA SER A 15 2.93 -6.16 -8.87
C SER A 15 2.91 -6.32 -7.34
N SER A 16 1.76 -6.10 -6.69
CA SER A 16 1.66 -6.14 -5.22
C SER A 16 1.84 -7.53 -4.59
N TRP A 17 2.02 -8.59 -5.39
CA TRP A 17 2.38 -9.92 -4.89
C TRP A 17 3.87 -10.02 -4.52
N PHE A 18 4.72 -9.11 -5.02
CA PHE A 18 6.16 -9.16 -4.83
C PHE A 18 6.60 -8.26 -3.67
N VAL A 19 6.55 -8.80 -2.44
CA VAL A 19 6.78 -8.08 -1.18
C VAL A 19 7.75 -8.86 -0.29
N MET A 20 8.99 -9.07 -0.76
CA MET A 20 9.98 -9.89 -0.04
C MET A 20 10.87 -9.06 0.89
N VAL A 21 11.11 -7.81 0.52
CA VAL A 21 11.95 -6.86 1.25
C VAL A 21 11.23 -5.52 1.23
N GLU A 22 11.04 -4.94 2.40
CA GLU A 22 10.45 -3.61 2.53
C GLU A 22 11.54 -2.52 2.49
N PRO A 23 11.30 -1.39 1.79
CA PRO A 23 10.11 -1.08 0.98
C PRO A 23 10.05 -1.93 -0.29
N ALA A 24 8.88 -2.47 -0.59
CA ALA A 24 8.72 -3.33 -1.75
C ALA A 24 8.77 -2.50 -3.04
N PRO A 25 9.10 -3.13 -4.19
CA PRO A 25 9.11 -2.42 -5.47
C PRO A 25 7.78 -1.75 -5.80
N TYR A 26 6.65 -2.37 -5.45
CA TYR A 26 5.34 -1.77 -5.67
C TYR A 26 5.12 -0.49 -4.84
N ASP A 27 5.71 -0.40 -3.65
CA ASP A 27 5.59 0.77 -2.78
C ASP A 27 6.21 2.01 -3.43
N LEU A 28 7.42 1.85 -3.97
CA LEU A 28 8.13 2.91 -4.67
C LEU A 28 7.36 3.40 -5.89
N LEU A 29 6.77 2.47 -6.65
CA LEU A 29 5.94 2.82 -7.80
C LEU A 29 4.66 3.54 -7.37
N MET A 30 4.04 3.13 -6.25
CA MET A 30 2.83 3.75 -5.71
C MET A 30 3.09 5.19 -5.24
N VAL A 31 4.23 5.44 -4.60
CA VAL A 31 4.68 6.79 -4.23
C VAL A 31 4.89 7.66 -5.48
N GLY A 32 5.52 7.11 -6.53
CA GLY A 32 5.69 7.82 -7.81
C GLY A 32 4.35 8.17 -8.46
N MET A 33 3.40 7.22 -8.47
CA MET A 33 2.05 7.45 -9.00
C MET A 33 1.27 8.48 -8.18
N MET A 34 1.43 8.46 -6.86
CA MET A 34 0.86 9.45 -5.95
C MET A 34 1.33 10.86 -6.31
N ALA A 35 2.65 11.05 -6.41
CA ALA A 35 3.25 12.34 -6.75
C ALA A 35 2.75 12.83 -8.13
N LEU A 36 2.72 11.95 -9.13
CA LEU A 36 2.24 12.28 -10.47
C LEU A 36 0.76 12.67 -10.49
N LEU A 37 -0.11 11.89 -9.84
CA LEU A 37 -1.55 12.14 -9.89
C LEU A 37 -1.97 13.39 -9.13
N PHE A 38 -1.41 13.62 -7.95
CA PHE A 38 -1.69 14.86 -7.22
C PHE A 38 -1.10 16.09 -7.93
N ALA A 39 0.09 15.99 -8.53
CA ALA A 39 0.67 17.08 -9.32
C ALA A 39 -0.15 17.40 -10.58
N THR A 40 -0.79 16.40 -11.19
CA THR A 40 -1.66 16.55 -12.37
C THR A 40 -3.11 16.92 -12.03
N GLY A 41 -3.42 17.15 -10.74
CA GLY A 41 -4.70 17.70 -10.30
C GLY A 41 -5.73 16.68 -9.82
N LEU A 42 -5.33 15.48 -9.40
CA LEU A 42 -6.22 14.55 -8.70
C LEU A 42 -6.78 15.23 -7.44
N ARG A 43 -8.11 15.28 -7.33
CA ARG A 43 -8.79 15.94 -6.21
C ARG A 43 -9.04 14.95 -5.09
N VAL A 44 -8.75 15.36 -3.86
CA VAL A 44 -9.17 14.61 -2.67
C VAL A 44 -10.66 14.89 -2.42
N PRO A 45 -11.54 13.87 -2.41
CA PRO A 45 -12.95 14.04 -2.09
C PRO A 45 -13.16 14.57 -0.67
N ALA A 46 -14.11 15.50 -0.51
CA ALA A 46 -14.47 16.02 0.82
C ALA A 46 -15.03 14.94 1.75
N ASP A 47 -15.69 13.92 1.19
CA ASP A 47 -16.30 12.81 1.94
C ASP A 47 -15.26 11.95 2.68
N LEU A 48 -13.98 12.03 2.29
CA LEU A 48 -12.88 11.38 3.01
C LEU A 48 -12.56 12.02 4.36
N GLY A 49 -13.13 13.19 4.67
CA GLY A 49 -12.77 13.95 5.88
C GLY A 49 -12.86 13.15 7.18
N ILE A 50 -13.91 12.35 7.36
CA ILE A 50 -14.09 11.51 8.56
C ILE A 50 -13.02 10.41 8.62
N ALA A 51 -12.79 9.71 7.50
CA ALA A 51 -11.79 8.65 7.43
C ALA A 51 -10.37 9.21 7.64
N LEU A 52 -10.05 10.34 7.03
CA LEU A 52 -8.78 11.06 7.20
C LEU A 52 -8.57 11.48 8.65
N LEU A 53 -9.60 12.01 9.31
CA LEU A 53 -9.54 12.36 10.72
C LEU A 53 -9.24 11.12 11.58
N ALA A 54 -10.00 10.04 11.39
CA ALA A 54 -9.82 8.80 12.15
C ALA A 54 -8.42 8.19 11.94
N LEU A 55 -7.95 8.12 10.69
CA LEU A 55 -6.63 7.59 10.36
C LEU A 55 -5.49 8.50 10.85
N SER A 56 -5.67 9.83 10.82
CA SER A 56 -4.69 10.77 11.38
C SER A 56 -4.60 10.63 12.89
N LEU A 57 -5.75 10.50 13.57
CA LEU A 57 -5.80 10.22 15.01
C LEU A 57 -5.12 8.88 15.34
N PHE A 58 -5.32 7.86 14.49
CA PHE A 58 -4.62 6.59 14.63
C PHE A 58 -3.10 6.76 14.52
N VAL A 59 -2.59 7.49 13.52
CA VAL A 59 -1.15 7.77 13.39
C VAL A 59 -0.61 8.51 14.63
N ILE A 60 -1.33 9.53 15.10
CA ILE A 60 -0.95 10.27 16.31
C ILE A 60 -0.93 9.34 17.53
N ALA A 61 -1.95 8.49 17.69
CA ALA A 61 -2.01 7.53 18.78
C ALA A 61 -0.84 6.54 18.77
N ASN A 62 -0.40 6.09 17.59
CA ASN A 62 0.79 5.23 17.44
C ASN A 62 2.07 5.96 17.89
N ILE A 63 2.25 7.22 17.49
CA ILE A 63 3.40 8.03 17.89
C ILE A 63 3.38 8.24 19.42
N VAL A 64 2.25 8.65 19.97
CA VAL A 64 2.07 8.86 21.42
C VAL A 64 2.32 7.57 22.20
N SER A 65 1.77 6.44 21.74
CA SER A 65 1.96 5.14 22.36
C SER A 65 3.44 4.77 22.45
N THR A 66 4.24 5.13 21.46
CA THR A 66 5.67 4.80 21.48
C THR A 66 6.48 5.71 22.41
N ILE A 67 6.07 6.97 22.57
CA ILE A 67 6.71 7.91 23.50
C ILE A 67 6.44 7.53 24.97
N VAL A 68 5.25 7.00 25.26
CA VAL A 68 4.81 6.67 26.64
C VAL A 68 5.13 5.22 27.03
N ALA A 69 5.50 4.37 26.07
CA ALA A 69 5.81 2.96 26.33
C ALA A 69 7.04 2.80 27.25
N PRO A 70 7.00 1.83 28.20
CA PRO A 70 8.17 1.49 29.01
C PRO A 70 9.35 1.00 28.15
N GLU A 71 10.57 1.34 28.53
CA GLU A 71 11.79 0.90 27.84
C GLU A 71 11.87 -0.62 27.65
N SER A 72 11.23 -1.41 28.52
CA SER A 72 11.20 -2.88 28.42
C SER A 72 10.45 -3.42 27.20
N ILE A 73 9.62 -2.61 26.54
CA ILE A 73 8.83 -3.00 25.37
C ILE A 73 9.04 -2.06 24.16
N VAL A 74 9.79 -0.97 24.34
CA VAL A 74 10.10 -0.03 23.25
C VAL A 74 11.08 -0.68 22.28
N GLN A 75 10.71 -0.66 21.00
CA GLN A 75 11.57 -1.13 19.93
C GLN A 75 12.75 -0.17 19.71
N PRO A 76 13.86 -0.64 19.13
CA PRO A 76 14.95 0.23 18.70
C PRO A 76 14.44 1.41 17.86
N PHE A 77 15.05 2.58 18.04
CA PHE A 77 14.60 3.83 17.40
C PHE A 77 14.49 3.73 15.87
N GLY A 78 15.42 3.01 15.21
CA GLY A 78 15.35 2.78 13.76
C GLY A 78 14.11 2.00 13.35
N THR A 79 13.75 0.95 14.10
CA THR A 79 12.55 0.13 13.87
C THR A 79 11.27 0.93 14.10
N MET A 80 11.26 1.79 15.12
CA MET A 80 10.14 2.70 15.38
C MET A 80 9.89 3.65 14.20
N ILE A 81 10.94 4.32 13.70
CA ILE A 81 10.81 5.23 12.56
C ILE A 81 10.32 4.47 11.33
N PHE A 82 10.86 3.28 11.11
CA PHE A 82 10.47 2.43 9.98
C PHE A 82 8.98 2.09 10.01
N TYR A 83 8.43 1.62 11.13
CA TYR A 83 6.99 1.33 11.26
C TYR A 83 6.12 2.58 11.16
N ALA A 84 6.57 3.72 11.70
CA ALA A 84 5.86 4.98 11.54
C ALA A 84 5.79 5.39 10.05
N ALA A 85 6.89 5.24 9.32
CA ALA A 85 6.95 5.53 7.88
C ALA A 85 6.02 4.62 7.08
N LEU A 86 5.99 3.31 7.36
CA LEU A 86 5.04 2.38 6.73
C LEU A 86 3.58 2.76 7.03
N THR A 87 3.26 3.12 8.27
CA THR A 87 1.90 3.51 8.65
C THR A 87 1.45 4.76 7.90
N ILE A 88 2.32 5.77 7.79
CA ILE A 88 2.05 6.98 7.00
C ILE A 88 1.90 6.64 5.51
N TYR A 89 2.76 5.78 4.97
CA TYR A 89 2.67 5.32 3.60
C TYR A 89 1.33 4.62 3.31
N LEU A 90 0.85 3.76 4.20
CA LEU A 90 -0.45 3.10 4.07
C LEU A 90 -1.60 4.11 4.10
N LEU A 91 -1.54 5.10 4.99
CA LEU A 91 -2.52 6.20 5.02
C LEU A 91 -2.53 6.97 3.70
N LEU A 92 -1.37 7.35 3.17
CA LEU A 92 -1.28 8.07 1.91
C LEU A 92 -1.77 7.24 0.73
N THR A 93 -1.47 5.94 0.71
CA THR A 93 -1.94 5.00 -0.31
C THR A 93 -3.46 4.84 -0.27
N TYR A 94 -4.05 4.78 0.93
CA TYR A 94 -5.50 4.84 1.10
C TYR A 94 -6.10 6.10 0.47
N VAL A 95 -5.53 7.28 0.75
CA VAL A 95 -6.00 8.56 0.19
C VAL A 95 -5.90 8.56 -1.33
N LEU A 96 -4.80 8.05 -1.88
CA LEU A 96 -4.60 7.93 -3.32
C LEU A 96 -5.68 7.05 -3.96
N ILE A 97 -5.86 5.82 -3.48
CA ILE A 97 -6.82 4.86 -4.04
C ILE A 97 -8.24 5.42 -3.90
N ALA A 98 -8.62 5.92 -2.73
CA ALA A 98 -9.94 6.50 -2.51
C ALA A 98 -10.19 7.71 -3.43
N SER A 99 -9.19 8.57 -3.65
CA SER A 99 -9.29 9.70 -4.56
C SER A 99 -9.42 9.24 -6.02
N ILE A 100 -8.65 8.23 -6.45
CA ILE A 100 -8.77 7.64 -7.79
C ILE A 100 -10.19 7.08 -8.00
N VAL A 101 -10.69 6.29 -7.04
CA VAL A 101 -12.03 5.68 -7.11
C VAL A 101 -13.12 6.74 -7.15
N ALA A 102 -13.03 7.78 -6.31
CA ALA A 102 -14.04 8.84 -6.29
C ALA A 102 -14.04 9.71 -7.55
N ASN A 103 -12.88 9.94 -8.18
CA ASN A 103 -12.80 10.77 -9.40
C ASN A 103 -13.14 9.99 -10.69
N TYR A 104 -12.88 8.67 -10.72
CA TYR A 104 -13.01 7.87 -11.95
C TYR A 104 -14.05 6.76 -11.87
N GLY A 105 -14.67 6.54 -10.71
CA GLY A 105 -15.80 5.63 -10.50
C GLY A 105 -15.45 4.16 -10.78
N HIS A 106 -16.44 3.43 -11.32
CA HIS A 106 -16.35 1.99 -11.61
C HIS A 106 -15.15 1.62 -12.48
N ALA A 107 -14.78 2.47 -13.45
CA ALA A 107 -13.64 2.19 -14.33
C ALA A 107 -12.31 2.06 -13.58
N ALA A 108 -12.12 2.78 -12.46
CA ALA A 108 -10.95 2.60 -11.61
C ALA A 108 -11.03 1.33 -10.77
N LEU A 109 -12.22 1.03 -10.23
CA LEU A 109 -12.45 -0.19 -9.46
C LEU A 109 -12.17 -1.43 -10.30
N ASP A 110 -12.66 -1.50 -11.53
CA ASP A 110 -12.42 -2.64 -12.43
C ASP A 110 -10.93 -2.88 -12.69
N ILE A 111 -10.15 -1.79 -12.84
CA ILE A 111 -8.71 -1.88 -13.06
C ILE A 111 -8.02 -2.44 -11.82
N ILE A 112 -8.30 -1.86 -10.65
CA ILE A 112 -7.69 -2.25 -9.38
C ILE A 112 -8.07 -3.69 -9.04
N TRP A 113 -9.35 -4.05 -9.20
CA TRP A 113 -9.88 -5.36 -8.88
C TRP A 113 -9.24 -6.46 -9.74
N ASN A 114 -9.19 -6.26 -11.05
CA ASN A 114 -8.57 -7.24 -11.96
C ASN A 114 -7.07 -7.40 -11.68
N ALA A 115 -6.37 -6.31 -11.38
CA ALA A 115 -4.95 -6.35 -11.02
C ALA A 115 -4.72 -7.08 -9.69
N TRP A 116 -5.54 -6.81 -8.67
CA TRP A 116 -5.45 -7.50 -7.38
C TRP A 116 -5.80 -8.98 -7.47
N ILE A 117 -6.78 -9.37 -8.27
CA ILE A 117 -7.07 -10.80 -8.50
C ILE A 117 -5.84 -11.49 -9.07
N LEU A 118 -5.19 -10.90 -10.08
CA LEU A 118 -3.97 -11.49 -10.65
C LEU A 118 -2.86 -11.60 -9.60
N ALA A 119 -2.63 -10.55 -8.83
CA ALA A 119 -1.64 -10.56 -7.75
C ALA A 119 -1.95 -11.65 -6.71
N ALA A 120 -3.21 -11.79 -6.28
CA ALA A 120 -3.65 -12.81 -5.33
C ALA A 120 -3.48 -14.23 -5.90
N ILE A 121 -3.79 -14.44 -7.18
CA ILE A 121 -3.57 -15.74 -7.85
C ILE A 121 -2.08 -16.07 -7.85
N ILE A 122 -1.21 -15.13 -8.23
CA ILE A 122 0.24 -15.36 -8.26
C ILE A 122 0.77 -15.65 -6.85
N ALA A 123 0.41 -14.82 -5.86
CA ALA A 123 0.84 -14.99 -4.48
C ALA A 123 0.40 -16.35 -3.90
N SER A 124 -0.87 -16.72 -4.10
CA SER A 124 -1.40 -18.00 -3.59
C SER A 124 -0.77 -19.22 -4.29
N LEU A 125 -0.50 -19.15 -5.59
CA LEU A 125 0.21 -20.21 -6.31
C LEU A 125 1.65 -20.36 -5.83
N LEU A 126 2.39 -19.25 -5.69
CA LEU A 126 3.77 -19.26 -5.20
C LEU A 126 3.85 -19.80 -3.76
N ALA A 127 3.00 -19.31 -2.86
CA ALA A 127 2.93 -19.81 -1.48
C ALA A 127 2.60 -21.31 -1.45
N SER A 128 1.66 -21.77 -2.28
CA SER A 128 1.31 -23.20 -2.36
C SER A 128 2.47 -24.05 -2.87
N LEU A 129 3.21 -23.59 -3.89
CA LEU A 129 4.38 -24.30 -4.41
C LEU A 129 5.54 -24.30 -3.40
N ALA A 130 5.76 -23.18 -2.72
CA ALA A 130 6.78 -23.03 -1.69
C ALA A 130 6.51 -23.95 -0.49
N PHE A 131 5.24 -24.11 -0.09
CA PHE A 131 4.84 -25.06 0.95
C PHE A 131 5.27 -26.51 0.64
N PHE A 132 5.29 -26.91 -0.64
CA PHE A 132 5.77 -28.23 -1.07
C PHE A 132 7.26 -28.28 -1.40
N GLY A 133 8.01 -27.19 -1.20
CA GLY A 133 9.42 -27.08 -1.62
C GLY A 133 9.62 -27.21 -3.13
N ALA A 134 8.59 -26.89 -3.93
CA ALA A 134 8.58 -27.09 -5.37
C ALA A 134 9.18 -25.91 -6.17
N VAL A 135 9.63 -24.86 -5.49
CA VAL A 135 10.24 -23.65 -6.07
C VAL A 135 11.52 -23.28 -5.32
N PRO A 136 12.54 -22.78 -6.02
CA PRO A 136 13.78 -22.34 -5.39
C PRO A 136 13.56 -21.09 -4.55
N GLY A 137 14.15 -21.06 -3.34
CA GLY A 137 13.94 -19.97 -2.39
C GLY A 137 12.53 -19.99 -1.77
N ASP A 138 11.98 -21.18 -1.56
CA ASP A 138 10.67 -21.43 -0.92
C ASP A 138 10.50 -20.71 0.42
N GLU A 139 11.56 -20.64 1.23
CA GLU A 139 11.62 -19.90 2.49
C GLU A 139 11.26 -18.41 2.38
N LEU A 140 11.40 -17.81 1.19
CA LEU A 140 11.03 -16.41 0.97
C LEU A 140 9.51 -16.25 0.77
N PHE A 141 8.81 -17.28 0.30
CA PHE A 141 7.40 -17.22 -0.09
C PHE A 141 6.43 -17.83 0.94
N LEU A 142 6.93 -18.21 2.11
CA LEU A 142 6.18 -18.77 3.24
C LEU A 142 5.96 -17.72 4.34
#